data_AF-M0MWN4-F1
#
_entry.id   AF-M0MWN4-F1
#
_cell.length_a   1.000
_cell.length_b   1.000
_cell.length_c   1.000
_cell.angle_alpha   90.00
_cell.angle_beta   90.00
_cell.angle_gamma   90.00
#
_symmetry.space_group_name_H-M   'P 1'
#
loop_
_entity.id
_entity.type
_entity.pdbx_description
1 polymer ?
#
loop_
_entity_poly.entity_id
_entity_poly.type
_entity_poly.pdbx_seq_one_letter_code
_entity_poly.pdbx_strand_id
1 'polypeptide(L)' 'MNTCTYCDSDLSSYDPVSVERGSIDTDGERRREGQFCNYACLSAHIDEEGLTEGACCRIEL' A
#
# COMPACT_ATOMS: atom_id res chain seq x y z
N MET A 1 4.86 4.24 -14.01
CA MET A 1 5.98 3.33 -13.72
C MET A 1 5.46 2.18 -12.87
N ASN A 2 5.83 0.94 -13.20
CA ASN A 2 5.50 -0.24 -12.39
C ASN A 2 6.67 -0.53 -11.44
N THR A 3 6.98 0.38 -10.52
CA THR A 3 8.14 0.28 -9.61
C THR A 3 7.69 0.06 -8.18
N CYS A 4 8.50 -0.66 -7.41
CA CYS A 4 8.31 -0.88 -5.98
C CYS A 4 8.34 0.46 -5.25
N THR A 5 7.32 0.75 -4.45
CA THR A 5 7.23 1.97 -3.64
C THR A 5 8.36 2.07 -2.61
N TYR A 6 8.91 0.94 -2.15
CA TYR A 6 9.96 0.91 -1.14
C TYR A 6 11.38 0.97 -1.72
N CYS A 7 11.70 0.06 -2.66
CA CYS A 7 13.08 -0.15 -3.11
C CYS A 7 13.35 0.26 -4.57
N ASP A 8 12.39 0.94 -5.21
CA ASP A 8 12.45 1.41 -6.61
C ASP A 8 12.69 0.35 -7.68
N SER A 9 12.69 -0.94 -7.30
CA SER A 9 12.87 -2.04 -8.24
C SER A 9 11.74 -2.10 -9.26
N ASP A 10 12.07 -2.47 -10.50
CA ASP A 10 11.06 -2.67 -11.55
C ASP A 10 10.23 -3.93 -11.26
N LEU A 11 8.91 -3.76 -11.21
CA LEU A 11 7.93 -4.80 -10.93
C LEU A 11 7.39 -5.46 -12.20
N SER A 12 7.80 -5.02 -13.39
CA SER A 12 7.34 -5.59 -14.67
C SER A 12 7.49 -7.12 -14.76
N SER A 13 8.44 -7.69 -14.02
CA SER A 13 8.76 -9.12 -14.00
C SER A 13 8.25 -9.87 -12.76
N TYR A 14 7.54 -9.20 -11.85
CA TYR A 14 7.06 -9.76 -10.59
C TYR A 14 5.53 -9.76 -10.53
N ASP A 15 4.97 -10.55 -9.61
CA ASP A 15 3.56 -10.42 -9.18
C ASP A 15 3.52 -9.59 -7.88
N PRO A 16 3.41 -8.25 -7.97
CA PRO A 16 3.64 -7.38 -6.83
C PRO A 16 2.46 -7.39 -5.85
N VAL A 17 2.80 -7.24 -4.57
CA VAL A 17 1.79 -6.96 -3.54
C VAL A 17 1.31 -5.52 -3.74
N SER A 18 0.02 -5.35 -4.07
CA SER A 18 -0.58 -4.03 -4.28
C SER A 18 -1.50 -3.66 -3.11
N VAL A 19 -1.37 -2.44 -2.62
CA VAL A 19 -2.23 -1.88 -1.57
C VAL A 19 -3.12 -0.82 -2.20
N GLU A 20 -4.42 -0.98 -2.01
CA GLU A 20 -5.44 -0.06 -2.52
C GLU A 20 -6.28 0.48 -1.37
N ARG A 21 -6.58 1.77 -1.40
CA ARG A 21 -7.55 2.42 -0.53
C ARG A 21 -8.90 2.48 -1.25
N GLY A 22 -9.92 1.89 -0.64
CA GLY A 22 -11.31 2.14 -1.04
C GLY A 22 -11.77 3.49 -0.48
N SER A 23 -12.39 4.33 -1.31
CA SER A 23 -13.14 5.50 -0.83
C SER A 23 -14.46 5.07 -0.18
N ILE A 24 -14.86 5.74 0.89
CA ILE A 24 -16.22 5.62 1.48
C ILE A 24 -17.24 6.44 0.68
N ASP A 25 -16.78 7.41 -0.12
CA ASP A 25 -17.64 8.29 -0.90
C ASP A 25 -18.06 7.62 -2.22
N THR A 26 -19.29 7.10 -2.20
CA THR A 26 -20.31 6.77 -3.24
C THR A 26 -19.96 6.33 -4.68
N ASP A 27 -18.74 6.50 -5.20
CA ASP A 27 -18.37 6.08 -6.57
C ASP A 27 -17.45 4.85 -6.63
N GLY A 28 -17.08 4.27 -5.48
CA GLY A 28 -16.49 2.91 -5.41
C GLY A 28 -15.13 2.72 -6.09
N GLU A 29 -14.47 3.80 -6.53
CA GLU A 29 -13.17 3.72 -7.16
C GLU A 29 -12.08 3.40 -6.13
N ARG A 30 -11.40 2.26 -6.32
CA ARG A 30 -10.21 1.90 -5.56
C ARG A 30 -9.03 2.71 -6.08
N ARG A 31 -8.35 3.42 -5.18
CA ARG A 31 -7.10 4.11 -5.49
C ARG A 31 -5.92 3.27 -5.04
N ARG A 32 -4.95 3.04 -5.93
CA ARG A 32 -3.69 2.40 -5.57
C ARG A 32 -2.88 3.34 -4.67
N GLU A 33 -2.52 2.86 -3.48
CA GLU A 33 -1.68 3.57 -2.50
C GLU A 33 -0.21 3.16 -2.65
N GLY A 34 0.05 1.90 -2.98
CA GLY A 34 1.41 1.39 -3.15
C GLY A 34 1.48 0.03 -3.82
N GLN A 35 2.68 -0.34 -4.27
CA GLN A 35 2.98 -1.65 -4.83
C GLN A 35 4.39 -2.07 -4.43
N PHE A 36 4.56 -3.35 -4.12
CA PHE A 36 5.78 -3.84 -3.46
C PHE A 36 6.24 -5.14 -4.09
N CYS A 37 7.56 -5.34 -4.17
CA CYS A 37 8.15 -6.58 -4.70
C CYS A 37 7.62 -7.82 -4.00
N ASN A 38 7.40 -7.73 -2.68
CA ASN A 38 6.89 -8.77 -1.81
C ASN A 38 6.53 -8.17 -0.44
N TYR A 39 6.09 -9.03 0.49
CA TYR A 39 5.73 -8.63 1.85
C TYR A 39 6.88 -8.01 2.66
N ALA A 40 8.15 -8.30 2.36
CA ALA A 40 9.28 -7.70 3.07
C ALA A 40 9.42 -6.20 2.72
N CYS A 41 9.29 -5.85 1.45
CA CYS A 41 9.29 -4.44 1.03
C CYS A 41 8.07 -3.67 1.58
N LEU A 42 6.90 -4.31 1.66
CA LEU A 42 5.72 -3.72 2.29
C LEU A 42 5.95 -3.48 3.79
N SER A 43 6.47 -4.47 4.51
CA SER A 43 6.73 -4.35 5.96
C SER A 43 7.73 -3.24 6.25
N ALA A 44 8.85 -3.21 5.54
CA ALA A 44 9.87 -2.18 5.74
C ALA A 44 9.33 -0.77 5.47
N HIS A 45 8.49 -0.61 4.43
CA HIS A 45 7.82 0.65 4.15
C HIS A 45 6.85 1.06 5.28
N ILE A 46 6.05 0.13 5.81
CA ILE A 46 5.14 0.41 6.92
C ILE A 46 5.92 0.88 8.15
N ASP A 47 7.02 0.22 8.48
CA ASP A 47 7.81 0.50 9.66
C ASP A 47 8.56 1.84 9.55
N GLU A 48 9.18 2.12 8.40
CA GLU A 48 9.93 3.36 8.17
C GLU A 48 9.02 4.60 8.12
N GLU A 49 7.84 4.48 7.51
CA GLU A 49 6.89 5.59 7.38
C GLU A 49 5.92 5.69 8.57
N GLY A 50 6.00 4.77 9.53
CA GLY A 50 5.14 4.75 10.73
C GLY A 50 3.65 4.56 10.40
N LEU A 51 3.30 3.87 9.31
CA LEU A 51 1.93 3.81 8.79
C LEU A 51 0.95 3.05 9.69
N THR A 52 1.46 2.35 10.70
CA THR A 52 0.64 1.69 11.73
C THR A 52 0.22 2.64 12.85
N GLU A 53 0.87 3.79 13.01
CA GLU A 53 0.55 4.73 14.09
C GLU A 53 -0.83 5.37 13.88
N GLY A 54 -1.72 5.18 14.85
CA GLY A 54 -3.09 5.68 14.77
C GLY A 54 -3.95 4.98 13.71
N ALA A 55 -3.43 3.93 13.05
CA ALA A 55 -4.20 3.14 12.10
C ALA A 55 -5.35 2.42 12.81
N CYS A 56 -6.58 2.76 12.44
CA CYS A 56 -7.78 2.12 12.95
C CYS A 56 -8.75 1.91 11.80
N CYS A 57 -9.13 0.65 11.52
CA CYS A 57 -10.07 0.35 10.43
C CYS A 57 -11.48 0.90 10.69
N ARG A 58 -11.80 1.22 11.96
CA ARG A 58 -12.96 1.98 12.40
C ARG A 58 -12.80 2.40 13.87
N ILE A 59 -13.17 3.64 14.22
CA ILE A 59 -13.54 3.99 15.60
C ILE A 59 -15.01 4.40 15.54
N GLU A 60 -15.90 3.57 16.08
CA GLU A 60 -17.28 3.99 16.34
C GLU A 60 -17.35 4.57 17.76
N LEU A 61 -17.96 5.74 17.89
CA LEU A 61 -18.28 6.35 19.19
C LEU A 61 -19.45 5.61 19.85
#